data_AF-V4NTF9-F1
#
_entry.id   AF-V4NTF9-F1
#
_cell.length_a   1.000
_cell.length_b   1.000
_cell.length_c   1.000
_cell.angle_alpha   90.00
_cell.angle_beta   90.00
_cell.angle_gamma   90.00
#
_symmetry.space_group_name_H-M   'P 1'
#
loop_
_entity.id
_entity.type
_entity.pdbx_description
1 polymer ?
#
loop_
_entity_poly.entity_id
_entity_poly.type
_entity_poly.pdbx_seq_one_letter_code
_entity_poly.pdbx_strand_id
1 'polypeptide(L)'
;MTVNIQFQDIRTIERKLDLLLYAYATDDEAEPLIIRELALLISDPLPDLTGGDITRIQAFIYHALQGFYAPTINYAAIRREFVIAILAARKGNQTLNRVIA
;
A
#
# COMPACT_ATOMS: atom_id res chain seq x y z
N MET A 1 -30.08 8.94 4.22
CA MET A 1 -29.05 8.93 3.16
C MET A 1 -28.02 7.88 3.53
N THR A 2 -28.14 6.68 2.96
CA THR A 2 -27.14 5.61 3.15
C THR A 2 -25.99 5.92 2.22
N VAL A 3 -24.89 6.28 2.86
CA VAL A 3 -23.73 6.87 2.23
C VAL A 3 -22.98 5.78 1.45
N ASN A 4 -22.98 5.90 0.11
CA ASN A 4 -22.28 5.02 -0.84
C ASN A 4 -20.74 5.20 -0.82
N ILE A 5 -20.17 5.56 0.34
CA ILE A 5 -18.76 5.99 0.48
C ILE A 5 -17.79 4.81 0.43
N GLN A 6 -18.16 3.61 0.87
CA GLN A 6 -17.20 2.49 0.91
C GLN A 6 -16.69 2.04 -0.47
N PHE A 7 -17.53 2.06 -1.51
CA PHE A 7 -17.12 1.64 -2.86
C PHE A 7 -16.36 2.73 -3.63
N GLN A 8 -16.74 4.00 -3.46
CA GLN A 8 -16.02 5.11 -4.10
C GLN A 8 -14.60 5.26 -3.54
N ASP A 9 -14.44 4.94 -2.26
CA ASP A 9 -13.16 5.02 -1.57
C ASP A 9 -12.19 3.93 -2.05
N ILE A 10 -12.65 2.67 -2.22
CA ILE A 10 -11.83 1.58 -2.78
C ILE A 10 -11.34 1.92 -4.19
N ARG A 11 -12.22 2.40 -5.08
CA ARG A 11 -11.82 2.79 -6.45
C ARG A 11 -10.81 3.94 -6.46
N THR A 12 -10.89 4.83 -5.48
CA THR A 12 -9.93 5.93 -5.34
C THR A 12 -8.57 5.42 -4.90
N ILE A 13 -8.53 4.47 -3.96
CA ILE A 13 -7.30 3.78 -3.53
C ILE A 13 -6.69 3.03 -4.71
N GLU A 14 -7.48 2.21 -5.42
CA GLU A 14 -7.01 1.44 -6.58
C GLU A 14 -6.42 2.35 -7.65
N ARG A 15 -7.09 3.45 -7.99
CA ARG A 15 -6.56 4.40 -8.97
C ARG A 15 -5.26 5.06 -8.51
N LYS A 16 -5.14 5.43 -7.22
CA LYS A 16 -3.90 6.01 -6.68
C LYS A 16 -2.76 4.98 -6.72
N LEU A 17 -3.05 3.74 -6.33
CA LEU A 17 -2.09 2.64 -6.42
C LEU A 17 -1.69 2.36 -7.86
N ASP A 18 -2.65 2.40 -8.81
CA ASP A 18 -2.36 2.14 -10.21
C ASP A 18 -1.31 3.13 -10.75
N LEU A 19 -1.46 4.41 -10.41
CA LEU A 19 -0.50 5.47 -10.78
C LEU A 19 0.87 5.26 -10.13
N LEU A 20 0.90 4.95 -8.83
CA LEU A 20 2.16 4.74 -8.10
C LEU A 20 2.92 3.51 -8.62
N LEU A 21 2.20 2.40 -8.81
CA LEU A 21 2.78 1.13 -9.26
C LEU A 21 3.19 1.18 -10.73
N TYR A 22 2.46 1.92 -11.57
CA TYR A 22 2.89 2.21 -12.94
C TYR A 22 4.19 3.01 -12.93
N ALA A 23 4.25 4.11 -12.17
CA ALA A 23 5.46 4.93 -12.07
C ALA A 23 6.67 4.12 -11.57
N TYR A 24 6.49 3.30 -10.52
CA TYR A 24 7.52 2.39 -10.02
C TYR A 24 8.05 1.44 -11.09
N ALA A 25 7.18 0.93 -11.96
CA ALA A 25 7.56 -0.01 -13.02
C ALA A 25 8.25 0.65 -14.22
N THR A 26 8.16 1.98 -14.36
CA THR A 26 8.58 2.70 -15.57
C THR A 26 9.70 3.71 -15.34
N ASP A 27 9.94 4.12 -14.09
CA ASP A 27 10.88 5.17 -13.73
C ASP A 27 11.66 4.79 -12.47
N ASP A 28 12.89 4.31 -12.67
CA ASP A 28 13.79 3.90 -11.58
C ASP A 28 14.17 5.09 -10.68
N GLU A 29 14.18 6.32 -11.21
CA GLU A 29 14.48 7.53 -10.42
C GLU A 29 13.33 7.89 -9.47
N ALA A 30 12.11 7.41 -9.76
CA ALA A 30 10.94 7.63 -8.93
C ALA A 30 10.85 6.68 -7.73
N GLU A 31 11.62 5.58 -7.67
CA GLU A 31 11.50 4.54 -6.64
C GLU A 31 11.46 5.09 -5.20
N PRO A 32 12.39 5.97 -4.76
CA PRO A 32 12.36 6.50 -3.39
C PRO A 32 11.10 7.32 -3.09
N LEU A 33 10.59 8.05 -4.09
CA LEU A 33 9.38 8.84 -3.95
C LEU A 33 8.14 7.94 -3.89
N ILE A 34 8.07 6.89 -4.71
CA ILE A 34 6.96 5.95 -4.71
C ILE A 34 6.90 5.17 -3.39
N ILE A 35 8.03 4.67 -2.89
CA ILE A 35 8.09 3.98 -1.59
C ILE A 35 7.57 4.91 -0.47
N ARG A 36 7.96 6.18 -0.50
CA ARG A 36 7.46 7.18 0.47
C ARG A 36 5.96 7.40 0.35
N GLU A 37 5.42 7.56 -0.86
CA GLU A 37 3.98 7.74 -1.09
C GLU A 37 3.16 6.52 -0.68
N LEU A 38 3.68 5.30 -0.90
CA LEU A 38 3.06 4.06 -0.43
C LEU A 38 3.07 3.98 1.10
N ALA A 39 4.18 4.35 1.74
CA ALA A 39 4.28 4.40 3.19
C ALA A 39 3.25 5.38 3.76
N LEU A 40 3.14 6.59 3.20
CA LEU A 40 2.14 7.58 3.61
C LEU A 40 0.72 7.05 3.43
N LEU A 41 0.43 6.39 2.31
CA LEU A 41 -0.91 5.86 2.04
C LEU A 41 -1.34 4.78 3.05
N ILE A 42 -0.39 4.01 3.57
CA ILE A 42 -0.62 2.99 4.60
C ILE A 42 -0.64 3.62 6.01
N SER A 43 0.22 4.61 6.28
CA SER A 43 0.40 5.18 7.62
C SER A 43 -0.58 6.29 7.97
N ASP A 44 -1.10 7.04 6.99
CA ASP A 44 -1.99 8.20 7.18
C ASP A 44 -3.19 7.92 8.11
N PRO A 45 -3.85 6.73 8.06
CA PRO A 45 -4.94 6.40 8.98
C PRO A 45 -4.49 6.06 10.43
N LEU A 46 -3.19 6.06 10.73
CA LEU A 46 -2.62 5.54 11.97
C LEU A 46 -1.90 6.65 12.76
N PRO A 47 -2.57 7.28 13.75
CA PRO A 47 -2.00 8.43 14.46
C PRO A 47 -0.83 8.08 15.39
N ASP A 48 -0.79 6.84 15.91
CA ASP A 48 0.16 6.41 16.96
C ASP A 48 1.07 5.28 16.46
N LEU A 49 1.89 5.56 15.46
CA LEU A 49 2.86 4.60 14.95
C LEU A 49 4.13 4.57 15.81
N THR A 50 4.53 3.36 16.22
CA THR A 50 5.84 3.14 16.84
C THR A 50 6.93 2.99 15.78
N GLY A 51 8.20 3.13 16.17
CA GLY A 51 9.33 2.84 15.27
C GLY A 51 9.29 1.41 14.70
N GLY A 52 8.77 0.44 15.47
CA GLY A 52 8.58 -0.93 15.00
C GLY A 52 7.48 -1.07 13.94
N ASP A 53 6.41 -0.30 14.04
CA ASP A 53 5.34 -0.31 13.04
C ASP A 53 5.81 0.30 11.71
N ILE A 54 6.60 1.38 11.77
CA ILE A 54 7.21 1.99 10.59
C ILE A 54 8.12 0.99 9.88
N THR A 55 8.97 0.27 10.63
CA THR A 55 9.85 -0.77 10.07
C THR A 55 9.05 -1.89 9.39
N ARG A 56 7.93 -2.33 9.98
CA ARG A 56 7.06 -3.36 9.35
C ARG A 56 6.41 -2.86 8.07
N ILE A 57 5.88 -1.64 8.08
CA ILE A 57 5.29 -1.02 6.88
C ILE A 57 6.32 -0.94 5.76
N GLN A 58 7.55 -0.49 6.06
CA GLN A 58 8.63 -0.44 5.07
C GLN A 58 8.99 -1.83 4.55
N ALA A 59 9.18 -2.82 5.44
CA ALA A 59 9.49 -4.20 5.05
C ALA A 59 8.41 -4.79 4.13
N PHE A 60 7.14 -4.56 4.46
CA PHE A 60 6.01 -4.96 3.62
C PHE A 60 6.04 -4.30 2.24
N ILE A 61 6.29 -2.99 2.15
CA ILE A 61 6.37 -2.28 0.86
C ILE A 61 7.47 -2.90 -0.01
N TYR A 62 8.68 -3.08 0.54
CA TYR A 62 9.77 -3.71 -0.21
C TYR A 62 9.42 -5.13 -0.66
N HIS A 63 8.83 -5.94 0.22
CA HIS A 63 8.40 -7.29 -0.12
C HIS A 63 7.36 -7.30 -1.25
N ALA A 64 6.30 -6.48 -1.16
CA ALA A 64 5.27 -6.41 -2.19
C ALA A 64 5.83 -5.95 -3.54
N LEU A 65 6.76 -4.97 -3.54
CA LEU A 65 7.42 -4.47 -4.75
C LEU A 65 8.39 -5.49 -5.36
N GLN A 66 8.89 -6.47 -4.60
CA GLN A 66 9.69 -7.56 -5.17
C GLN A 66 8.94 -8.33 -6.27
N GLY A 67 7.61 -8.30 -6.28
CA GLY A 67 6.78 -8.88 -7.33
C GLY A 67 7.06 -8.32 -8.73
N PHE A 68 7.61 -7.11 -8.86
CA PHE A 68 8.01 -6.54 -10.16
C PHE A 68 9.26 -7.20 -10.75
N TYR A 69 10.08 -7.86 -9.92
CA TYR A 69 11.28 -8.57 -10.38
C TYR A 69 11.00 -10.06 -10.67
N ALA A 70 9.75 -10.51 -10.55
CA ALA A 70 9.37 -11.89 -10.87
C ALA A 70 9.45 -12.14 -12.40
N PRO A 71 9.76 -13.38 -12.85
CA PRO A 71 9.79 -13.73 -14.28
C PRO A 71 8.46 -13.48 -15.02
N THR A 72 7.35 -13.45 -14.28
CA THR A 72 6.04 -13.05 -14.77
C THR A 72 5.40 -12.14 -13.73
N ILE A 73 5.23 -10.86 -14.09
CA ILE A 73 4.70 -9.85 -13.19
C ILE A 73 3.19 -10.08 -13.00
N ASN A 74 2.77 -10.36 -11.77
CA ASN A 74 1.37 -10.41 -11.39
C ASN A 74 0.94 -9.07 -10.77
N TYR A 75 0.73 -8.07 -11.63
CA TYR A 75 0.36 -6.72 -11.21
C TYR A 75 -0.91 -6.69 -10.32
N ALA A 76 -1.91 -7.51 -10.66
CA ALA A 76 -3.15 -7.57 -9.89
C ALA A 76 -2.93 -8.09 -8.46
N ALA A 77 -1.98 -9.02 -8.26
CA ALA A 77 -1.60 -9.49 -6.93
C ALA A 77 -0.87 -8.41 -6.14
N ILE A 78 0.13 -7.75 -6.74
CA ILE A 78 0.88 -6.66 -6.10
C ILE A 78 -0.07 -5.55 -5.64
N ARG A 79 -0.95 -5.08 -6.54
CA ARG A 79 -1.95 -4.08 -6.20
C ARG A 79 -2.89 -4.54 -5.09
N ARG A 80 -3.32 -5.80 -5.12
CA ARG A 80 -4.21 -6.37 -4.11
C ARG A 80 -3.56 -6.35 -2.73
N GLU A 81 -2.27 -6.66 -2.60
CA GLU A 81 -1.55 -6.58 -1.33
C GLU A 81 -1.62 -5.18 -0.72
N PHE A 82 -1.35 -4.14 -1.52
CA PHE A 82 -1.45 -2.76 -1.06
C PHE A 82 -2.87 -2.35 -0.67
N VAL A 83 -3.88 -2.73 -1.46
CA VAL A 83 -5.29 -2.46 -1.12
C VAL A 83 -5.64 -3.08 0.23
N ILE A 84 -5.25 -4.35 0.47
CA ILE A 84 -5.53 -5.03 1.74
C ILE A 84 -4.83 -4.33 2.90
N ALA A 85 -3.56 -3.95 2.75
CA ALA A 85 -2.81 -3.24 3.79
C ALA A 85 -3.46 -1.87 4.14
N ILE A 86 -3.85 -1.08 3.15
CA ILE A 86 -4.49 0.23 3.37
C ILE A 86 -5.85 0.07 4.05
N LEU A 87 -6.65 -0.92 3.62
CA LEU A 87 -7.93 -1.22 4.27
C LEU A 87 -7.75 -1.75 5.70
N ALA A 88 -6.67 -2.49 5.96
CA ALA A 88 -6.32 -2.96 7.30
C ALA A 88 -5.86 -1.81 8.21
N ALA A 89 -5.05 -0.88 7.70
CA ALA A 89 -4.62 0.33 8.40
C ALA A 89 -5.81 1.19 8.83
N ARG A 90 -6.81 1.37 7.96
CA ARG A 90 -8.06 2.09 8.29
C ARG A 90 -8.88 1.44 9.40
N LYS A 91 -8.67 0.15 9.67
CA LYS A 91 -9.28 -0.58 10.79
C LYS A 91 -8.43 -0.53 12.07
N GLY A 92 -7.22 0.03 12.00
CA GLY A 92 -6.32 0.23 13.13
C GLY A 92 -5.05 -0.62 13.07
N ASN A 93 -4.05 -0.20 13.86
CA ASN A 93 -2.70 -0.75 13.88
C ASN A 93 -2.67 -2.27 14.14
N GLN A 94 -3.49 -2.78 15.06
CA GLN A 94 -3.57 -4.21 15.33
C GLN A 94 -4.02 -5.03 14.11
N THR A 95 -4.94 -4.49 13.30
CA THR A 95 -5.44 -5.16 12.09
C THR A 95 -4.37 -5.14 11.00
N LEU A 96 -3.72 -4.00 10.80
CA LEU A 96 -2.58 -3.88 9.88
C LEU A 96 -1.49 -4.90 10.22
N ASN A 97 -1.08 -4.96 11.49
CA ASN A 97 -0.03 -5.87 11.97
C ASN A 97 -0.37 -7.36 11.81
N ARG A 98 -1.62 -7.76 11.54
CA ARG A 98 -1.95 -9.16 11.19
C ARG A 98 -1.80 -9.45 9.70
N VAL A 99 -1.80 -8.41 8.87
CA VAL A 99 -1.72 -8.51 7.41
C VAL A 99 -0.28 -8.40 6.93
N ILE A 100 0.53 -7.56 7.58
CA ILE A 100 1.88 -7.20 7.11
C ILE A 100 3.02 -7.81 7.94
N ALA A 101 2.71 -8.68 8.91
CA ALA A 101 3.69 -9.31 9.80
C ALA A 101 4.21 -10.65 9.27
#